data_AF-A0A7L0XT73-F1
#
_entry.id   AF-A0A7L0XT73-F1
#
_cell.length_a   1.000
_cell.length_b   1.000
_cell.length_c   1.000
_cell.angle_alpha   90.00
_cell.angle_beta   90.00
_cell.angle_gamma   90.00
#
_symmetry.space_group_name_H-M   'P 1'
#
loop_
_entity.id
_entity.type
_entity.pdbx_description
1 polymer ?
#
loop_
_entity_poly.entity_id
_entity_poly.type
_entity_poly.pdbx_seq_one_letter_code
_entity_poly.pdbx_strand_id
1 'polypeptide(L)' 'RGSRPQVCGDCGKGFRDGASLRRHRRIHSGERPFGCPRCPRRFMSRSSLAKHLRSHRGDGGDRP' A
#
# COMPACT_ATOMS: atom_id res chain seq x y z
N ARG A 1 12.84 26.81 1.16
CA ARG A 1 11.85 25.76 1.54
C ARG A 1 12.42 24.42 1.04
N GLY A 2 12.79 23.50 1.94
CA GLY A 2 13.58 22.32 1.58
C GLY A 2 12.78 21.29 0.79
N SER A 3 12.81 21.37 -0.53
CA SER A 3 12.27 20.34 -1.42
C SER A 3 13.11 19.09 -1.26
N ARG A 4 12.63 18.10 -0.51
CA ARG A 4 13.18 16.74 -0.52
C ARG A 4 12.97 16.19 -1.94
N PRO A 5 14.01 16.12 -2.79
CA PRO A 5 13.82 15.85 -4.22
C PRO A 5 13.42 14.39 -4.47
N GLN A 6 13.65 13.52 -3.49
CA GLN A 6 13.41 12.08 -3.58
C GLN A 6 12.13 11.74 -2.83
N VAL A 7 11.02 11.69 -3.56
CA VAL A 7 9.70 11.36 -3.00
C VAL A 7 9.34 9.92 -3.33
N CYS A 8 8.80 9.20 -2.36
CA CYS A 8 8.29 7.86 -2.58
C CYS A 8 6.95 7.91 -3.31
N GLY A 9 6.87 7.34 -4.51
CA GLY A 9 5.63 7.27 -5.29
C GLY A 9 4.53 6.44 -4.63
N ASP A 10 4.88 5.46 -3.80
CA ASP A 10 3.91 4.58 -3.13
C ASP A 10 3.18 5.23 -1.94
N CYS A 11 3.81 6.19 -1.25
CA CYS A 11 3.24 6.80 -0.04
C CYS A 11 3.46 8.32 0.10
N GLY A 12 4.08 8.97 -0.88
CA GLY A 12 4.37 10.40 -0.86
C GLY A 12 5.45 10.84 0.13
N LYS A 13 6.14 9.92 0.80
CA LYS A 13 7.16 10.27 1.81
C LYS A 13 8.43 10.83 1.15
N GLY A 14 8.88 12.00 1.58
CA GLY A 14 10.08 12.65 1.06
C GLY A 14 11.36 12.26 1.82
N PHE A 15 12.44 12.03 1.07
CA PHE A 15 13.77 11.67 1.56
C PHE A 15 14.80 12.69 1.08
N ARG A 16 15.88 12.83 1.85
CA ARG A 16 16.98 13.77 1.53
C ARG A 16 17.86 13.26 0.39
N ASP A 17 17.91 11.94 0.21
CA ASP A 17 18.79 11.26 -0.73
C ASP A 17 18.10 10.01 -1.34
N GLY A 18 18.58 9.62 -2.52
CA GLY A 18 18.01 8.51 -3.29
C GLY A 18 18.30 7.13 -2.68
N ALA A 19 19.36 7.00 -1.89
CA ALA A 19 19.71 5.76 -1.20
C ALA A 19 18.70 5.42 -0.10
N SER A 20 18.33 6.42 0.71
CA SER A 20 17.28 6.32 1.72
C SER A 20 15.92 6.01 1.10
N LEU A 21 15.58 6.65 -0.03
CA LEU A 21 14.38 6.32 -0.79
C LEU A 21 14.42 4.87 -1.28
N ARG A 22 15.55 4.39 -1.83
CA ARG A 22 15.70 3.01 -2.33
C ARG A 22 15.53 1.98 -1.21
N ARG A 23 16.14 2.21 -0.04
CA ARG A 23 15.96 1.36 1.15
C ARG A 23 14.51 1.38 1.63
N HIS A 24 13.89 2.56 1.65
CA HIS A 24 12.49 2.72 1.98
C HIS A 24 11.56 2.02 0.98
N ARG A 25 11.83 2.05 -0.33
CA ARG A 25 10.99 1.34 -1.30
C ARG A 25 10.93 -0.18 -1.06
N ARG A 26 11.91 -0.78 -0.39
CA ARG A 26 11.86 -2.20 0.00
C ARG A 26 10.71 -2.51 0.97
N ILE A 27 10.31 -1.57 1.82
CA ILE A 27 9.17 -1.78 2.72
C ILE A 27 7.82 -1.73 1.99
N HIS A 28 7.74 -1.02 0.85
CA HIS A 28 6.56 -1.03 -0.04
C HIS A 28 6.52 -2.22 -0.96
N SER A 29 7.70 -2.71 -1.34
CA SER A 29 7.87 -4.02 -1.97
C SER A 29 7.43 -5.15 -1.06
N GLY A 30 7.11 -4.86 0.21
CA GLY A 30 6.60 -5.77 1.22
C GLY A 30 5.77 -6.87 0.58
N GLU A 31 6.33 -8.07 0.64
CA GLU A 31 5.83 -9.33 0.09
C GLU A 31 4.48 -9.66 0.73
N ARG A 32 3.48 -8.92 0.29
CA ARG A 32 2.09 -9.05 0.67
C ARG A 32 1.44 -9.54 -0.60
N PRO A 33 1.38 -10.86 -0.80
CA PRO A 33 0.83 -11.44 -2.02
C PRO A 33 -0.63 -11.01 -2.23
N PHE A 34 -1.30 -10.57 -1.15
CA PHE A 34 -2.69 -10.15 -1.17
C PHE A 34 -2.82 -8.62 -1.19
N GLY A 35 -2.78 -8.03 -2.39
CA GLY A 35 -3.11 -6.62 -2.62
C GLY A 35 -4.61 -6.37 -2.68
N CYS A 36 -5.08 -5.23 -2.17
CA CYS A 36 -6.44 -4.77 -2.41
C CYS A 36 -6.54 -4.16 -3.83
N PRO A 37 -7.53 -4.54 -4.65
CA PRO A 37 -7.72 -3.97 -5.99
C PRO A 37 -8.36 -2.58 -5.97
N ARG A 38 -8.94 -2.13 -4.84
CA ARG A 38 -9.64 -0.84 -4.75
C ARG A 38 -8.82 0.27 -4.09
N CYS A 39 -7.72 -0.07 -3.44
CA CYS A 39 -6.86 0.91 -2.76
C CYS A 39 -5.43 0.36 -2.62
N PRO A 40 -4.43 1.20 -2.33
CA PRO A 40 -3.04 0.77 -2.22
C PRO A 40 -2.74 -0.07 -0.95
N ARG A 41 -3.76 -0.58 -0.24
CA ARG A 41 -3.57 -1.43 0.94
C ARG A 41 -3.21 -2.85 0.53
N ARG A 42 -2.19 -3.40 1.17
CA ARG A 42 -1.71 -4.78 0.96
C ARG A 42 -1.76 -5.55 2.27
N PHE A 43 -1.98 -6.86 2.22
CA PHE A 43 -2.19 -7.74 3.37
C PHE A 43 -1.31 -8.98 3.29
N MET A 44 -0.89 -9.49 4.44
CA MET A 44 -0.05 -10.69 4.55
C MET A 44 -0.86 -11.99 4.41
N SER A 45 -2.18 -11.92 4.55
CA SER A 45 -3.06 -13.10 4.47
C SER A 45 -4.33 -12.78 3.70
N ARG A 46 -4.86 -13.81 3.02
CA ARG A 46 -6.12 -13.73 2.27
C ARG A 46 -7.29 -13.38 3.18
N SER A 47 -7.31 -13.90 4.42
CA SER A 47 -8.35 -13.61 5.42
C SER A 47 -8.40 -12.12 5.76
N SER A 48 -7.25 -11.50 6.03
CA SER A 48 -7.18 -10.07 6.33
C SER A 48 -7.57 -9.20 5.14
N LEU A 49 -7.16 -9.59 3.92
CA LEU A 49 -7.64 -8.94 2.70
C LEU A 49 -9.16 -9.08 2.56
N ALA A 50 -9.72 -10.27 2.78
CA ALA A 50 -11.16 -10.49 2.66
C ALA A 50 -11.99 -9.68 3.67
N LYS A 51 -11.53 -9.56 4.93
CA LYS A 51 -12.17 -8.67 5.92
C LYS A 51 -12.12 -7.21 5.46
N HIS A 52 -10.98 -6.79 4.92
CA HIS A 52 -10.82 -5.45 4.39
C HIS A 52 -11.66 -5.19 3.13
N LEU A 53 -11.81 -6.16 2.23
CA LEU A 53 -12.67 -6.00 1.05
C LEU A 53 -14.13 -5.74 1.43
N ARG A 54 -14.60 -6.30 2.54
CA ARG A 54 -15.94 -6.00 3.08
C ARG A 54 -16.09 -4.56 3.53
N SER A 55 -15.01 -3.89 3.98
CA SER A 55 -15.08 -2.46 4.30
C SER A 55 -15.19 -1.58 3.06
N HIS A 56 -14.71 -2.05 1.90
CA HIS A 56 -14.93 -1.36 0.61
C HIS A 56 -16.31 -1.62 0.05
N ARG A 57 -16.85 -2.79 0.34
CA ARG A 57 -18.19 -3.24 -0.07
C ARG A 57 -19.22 -2.87 0.98
N GLY A 58 -19.05 -1.69 1.60
CA GLY A 58 -20.02 -1.14 2.53
C GLY A 58 -21.39 -1.19 1.89
N ASP A 59 -22.21 -2.07 2.45
CA ASP A 59 -23.60 -2.37 2.06
C ASP A 59 -23.80 -3.15 0.73
N GLY A 60 -24.45 -4.32 0.84
CA GLY A 60 -25.13 -4.97 -0.29
C GLY A 60 -24.39 -6.09 -1.03
N GLY A 61 -24.89 -7.32 -0.81
CA GLY A 61 -25.14 -8.38 -1.81
C GLY A 61 -24.13 -8.63 -2.93
N ASP A 62 -23.55 -9.81 -2.99
CA ASP A 62 -24.11 -10.83 -3.89
C ASP A 62 -23.22 -12.07 -3.87
N ARG A 63 -23.91 -13.17 -3.65
CA ARG A 63 -23.47 -14.55 -3.58
C ARG A 63 -23.91 -15.16 -4.92
N PRO A 64 -23.07 -15.87 -5.67
CA PRO A 64 -23.58 -17.03 -6.38
C PRO A 64 -23.91 -18.13 -5.36
#